data_AF-A0A955MYF0-F1
#
_entry.id   AF-A0A955MYF0-F1
#
_cell.length_a   1.000
_cell.length_b   1.000
_cell.length_c   1.000
_cell.angle_alpha   90.00
_cell.angle_beta   90.00
_cell.angle_gamma   90.00
#
_symmetry.space_group_name_H-M   'P 1'
#
loop_
_entity.id
_entity.type
_entity.pdbx_description
1 polymer ?
#
loop_
_entity_poly.entity_id
_entity_poly.type
_entity_poly.pdbx_seq_one_letter_code
_entity_poly.pdbx_strand_id
1 'polypeptide(L)'
;MQKLLLTLALFTPLLASAEQTAWWERETEMAPGGILRIDSKPWWDRAKNLKLGESMVLKDPGMMILKREKLERGDGEMLVWIIDDDGDMDPNHPEGDEDSDCYVVDYGPDGVVDRMVDYIDEDRDQVPDEMEHRYYVDGELRRAWFGMDLDGDGHMWHLIDYDYKGDFFLSDPYDDNMIYMNKYNPNANKWLPISECPFAFFDLNNDGASDRVARFSAAPISFSETDDPDYANSQKRYQGPYYKELENIGVMNIRY
;
A
#
# COMPACT_ATOMS: atom_id res chain seq x y z
N MET A 1 62.18 -21.93 -3.59
CA MET A 1 61.05 -21.94 -2.62
C MET A 1 60.68 -20.50 -2.31
N GLN A 2 59.58 -20.04 -2.88
CA GLN A 2 59.06 -18.67 -2.82
C GLN A 2 58.24 -18.50 -1.53
N LYS A 3 58.53 -17.48 -0.72
CA LYS A 3 57.75 -17.15 0.47
C LYS A 3 56.56 -16.28 0.04
N LEU A 4 55.35 -16.79 0.24
CA LEU A 4 54.10 -16.08 0.03
C LEU A 4 53.87 -15.13 1.23
N LEU A 5 53.85 -13.82 0.98
CA LEU A 5 53.40 -12.81 1.95
C LEU A 5 51.86 -12.76 1.88
N LEU A 6 51.18 -13.04 2.99
CA LEU A 6 49.74 -12.89 3.13
C LEU A 6 49.46 -11.48 3.67
N THR A 7 48.93 -10.59 2.84
CA THR A 7 48.50 -9.25 3.25
C THR A 7 47.08 -9.34 3.78
N LEU A 8 46.90 -9.08 5.08
CA LEU A 8 45.59 -9.02 5.74
C LEU A 8 44.92 -7.69 5.38
N ALA A 9 43.90 -7.71 4.52
CA ALA A 9 43.05 -6.55 4.27
C ALA A 9 42.10 -6.36 5.45
N LEU A 10 42.29 -5.27 6.21
CA LEU A 10 41.35 -4.81 7.23
C LEU A 10 40.11 -4.27 6.52
N PHE A 11 39.03 -5.04 6.54
CA PHE A 11 37.68 -4.53 6.28
C PHE A 11 37.26 -3.69 7.50
N THR A 12 37.33 -2.38 7.38
CA THR A 12 36.54 -1.48 8.24
C THR A 12 35.09 -1.55 7.77
N PRO A 13 34.13 -1.98 8.61
CA PRO A 13 32.72 -1.85 8.25
C PRO A 13 32.40 -0.36 8.21
N LEU A 14 31.92 0.12 7.05
CA LEU A 14 31.13 1.35 7.02
C LEU A 14 29.95 1.09 7.95
N LEU A 15 29.90 1.80 9.08
CA LEU A 15 28.68 1.93 9.85
C LEU A 15 27.70 2.66 8.94
N ALA A 16 26.73 1.94 8.36
CA ALA A 16 25.54 2.55 7.81
C ALA A 16 24.94 3.41 8.92
N SER A 17 24.89 4.73 8.74
CA SER A 17 24.04 5.56 9.58
C SER A 17 22.63 5.04 9.39
N ALA A 18 21.91 4.75 10.48
CA ALA A 18 20.48 4.56 10.41
C ALA A 18 19.91 5.78 9.67
N GLU A 19 19.37 5.57 8.47
CA GLU A 19 18.69 6.64 7.75
C GLU A 19 17.62 7.19 8.66
N GLN A 20 17.63 8.52 8.80
CA GLN A 20 16.58 9.19 9.53
C GLN A 20 15.31 9.01 8.70
N THR A 21 14.35 8.26 9.25
CA THR A 21 13.01 8.06 8.66
C THR A 21 12.47 9.37 8.15
N ALA A 22 11.93 9.36 6.93
CA ALA A 22 11.42 10.55 6.28
C ALA A 22 10.30 11.20 7.13
N TRP A 23 10.00 12.48 6.90
CA TRP A 23 8.98 13.13 7.73
C TRP A 23 7.58 12.59 7.43
N TRP A 24 7.27 12.26 6.19
CA TRP A 24 5.98 11.69 5.76
C TRP A 24 5.74 10.30 6.35
N GLU A 25 6.76 9.43 6.32
CA GLU A 25 6.74 8.13 6.99
C GLU A 25 6.48 8.25 8.52
N ARG A 26 7.00 9.31 9.16
CA ARG A 26 6.73 9.59 10.58
C ARG A 26 5.32 10.13 10.82
N GLU A 27 4.76 10.84 9.85
CA GLU A 27 3.38 11.30 9.91
C GLU A 27 2.40 10.12 9.83
N THR A 28 2.71 9.08 9.07
CA THR A 28 1.88 7.87 8.93
C THR A 28 2.28 6.71 9.84
N GLU A 29 3.26 6.92 10.73
CA GLU A 29 3.75 5.89 11.65
C GLU A 29 2.61 5.32 12.51
N MET A 30 2.45 4.00 12.46
CA MET A 30 1.43 3.29 13.22
C MET A 30 1.87 3.07 14.66
N ALA A 31 0.92 3.20 15.58
CA ALA A 31 1.08 2.73 16.95
C ALA A 31 1.18 1.19 17.01
N PRO A 32 1.72 0.62 18.12
CA PRO A 32 1.83 -0.82 18.29
C PRO A 32 0.50 -1.54 18.02
N GLY A 33 0.58 -2.66 17.29
CA GLY A 33 -0.61 -3.34 16.81
C GLY A 33 -1.00 -3.01 15.37
N GLY A 34 -0.27 -2.10 14.70
CA GLY A 34 -0.64 -1.60 13.37
C GLY A 34 -1.81 -0.62 13.45
N ILE A 35 -1.90 0.14 14.53
CA ILE A 35 -3.00 1.07 14.79
C ILE A 35 -2.68 2.42 14.16
N LEU A 36 -3.56 2.94 13.31
CA LEU A 36 -3.44 4.30 12.80
C LEU A 36 -4.68 5.12 13.18
N ARG A 37 -4.43 6.26 13.84
CA ARG A 37 -5.45 7.25 14.19
C ARG A 37 -4.95 8.64 13.89
N ILE A 38 -5.84 9.48 13.39
CA ILE A 38 -5.54 10.88 13.05
C ILE A 38 -6.12 11.89 14.03
N ASP A 39 -6.96 11.45 14.98
CA ASP A 39 -7.56 12.33 16.00
C ASP A 39 -6.59 12.92 17.01
N SER A 40 -5.38 12.35 17.11
CA SER A 40 -4.30 12.87 17.94
C SER A 40 -3.47 13.96 17.25
N LYS A 41 -3.68 14.19 15.95
CA LYS A 41 -2.87 15.13 15.16
C LYS A 41 -3.18 16.58 15.56
N PRO A 42 -2.18 17.48 15.60
CA PRO A 42 -2.39 18.88 16.00
C PRO A 42 -3.41 19.65 15.15
N TRP A 43 -3.64 19.20 13.92
CA TRP A 43 -4.59 19.80 12.98
C TRP A 43 -6.01 19.20 13.07
N TRP A 44 -6.22 18.11 13.81
CA TRP A 44 -7.48 17.36 13.83
C TRP A 44 -8.70 18.22 14.15
N ASP A 45 -8.60 19.07 15.17
CA ASP A 45 -9.71 19.95 15.58
C ASP A 45 -10.15 20.92 14.48
N ARG A 46 -9.25 21.27 13.54
CA ARG A 46 -9.61 22.07 12.36
C ARG A 46 -10.21 21.18 11.27
N ALA A 47 -9.55 20.06 10.97
CA ALA A 47 -9.93 19.15 9.90
C ALA A 47 -11.33 18.54 10.09
N LYS A 48 -11.66 18.08 11.31
CA LYS A 48 -12.98 17.50 11.61
C LYS A 48 -14.15 18.48 11.43
N ASN A 49 -13.87 19.78 11.41
CA ASN A 49 -14.83 20.86 11.26
C ASN A 49 -14.90 21.43 9.84
N LEU A 50 -14.13 20.89 8.89
CA LEU A 50 -14.30 21.20 7.47
C LEU A 50 -15.71 20.82 7.04
N LYS A 51 -16.38 21.69 6.29
CA LYS A 51 -17.64 21.33 5.64
C LYS A 51 -17.35 20.49 4.42
N LEU A 52 -18.36 19.75 3.96
CA LEU A 52 -18.33 19.03 2.71
C LEU A 52 -17.86 19.92 1.55
N GLY A 53 -16.80 19.48 0.84
CA GLY A 53 -16.14 20.20 -0.24
C GLY A 53 -15.13 21.26 0.19
N GLU A 54 -14.93 21.49 1.49
CA GLU A 54 -13.86 22.36 1.99
C GLU A 54 -12.55 21.58 2.13
N SER A 55 -11.44 22.26 1.87
CA SER A 55 -10.09 21.76 2.09
C SER A 55 -9.22 22.77 2.86
N MET A 56 -8.11 22.29 3.41
CA MET A 56 -7.08 23.13 4.01
C MET A 56 -5.68 22.57 3.74
N VAL A 57 -4.71 23.46 3.60
CA VAL A 57 -3.30 23.11 3.36
C VAL A 57 -2.50 23.26 4.65
N LEU A 58 -1.62 22.31 4.91
CA LEU A 58 -0.56 22.36 5.93
C LEU A 58 0.80 22.41 5.24
N LYS A 59 1.80 22.99 5.92
CA LYS A 59 3.16 23.21 5.37
C LYS A 59 4.29 22.81 6.32
N ASP A 60 3.95 22.20 7.46
CA ASP A 60 4.88 21.80 8.51
C ASP A 60 4.41 20.43 9.02
N PRO A 61 5.25 19.38 8.99
CA PRO A 61 6.67 19.36 8.56
C PRO A 61 6.93 19.42 7.05
N GLY A 62 5.91 19.19 6.23
CA GLY A 62 5.94 19.38 4.78
C GLY A 62 4.55 19.71 4.26
N MET A 63 4.36 19.68 2.95
CA MET A 63 3.07 19.98 2.36
C MET A 63 2.10 18.82 2.59
N MET A 64 0.91 19.14 3.04
CA MET A 64 -0.19 18.18 3.20
C MET A 64 -1.50 18.89 2.90
N ILE A 65 -2.48 18.16 2.37
CA ILE A 65 -3.83 18.67 2.12
C ILE A 65 -4.82 17.85 2.92
N LEU A 66 -5.77 18.52 3.57
CA LEU A 66 -6.92 17.85 4.18
C LEU A 66 -8.19 18.31 3.50
N LYS A 67 -9.01 17.37 3.07
CA LYS A 67 -10.29 17.65 2.40
C LYS A 67 -11.41 16.79 2.96
N ARG A 68 -12.61 17.37 2.95
CA ARG A 68 -13.85 16.71 3.36
C ARG A 68 -14.67 16.40 2.12
N GLU A 69 -14.91 15.12 1.87
CA GLU A 69 -15.58 14.66 0.65
C GLU A 69 -16.80 13.84 0.94
N LYS A 70 -17.66 13.69 -0.08
CA LYS A 70 -18.80 12.80 0.00
C LYS A 70 -18.35 11.44 -0.51
N LEU A 71 -18.75 10.36 0.15
CA LEU A 71 -18.61 9.04 -0.43
C LEU A 71 -19.46 8.95 -1.71
N GLU A 72 -18.85 8.49 -2.79
CA GLU A 72 -19.56 8.13 -4.01
C GLU A 72 -20.37 6.85 -3.81
N ARG A 73 -19.80 5.87 -3.09
CA ARG A 73 -20.40 4.57 -2.80
C ARG A 73 -21.06 4.55 -1.43
N GLY A 74 -22.18 5.25 -1.32
CA GLY A 74 -23.09 5.13 -0.19
C GLY A 74 -23.53 6.47 0.37
N ASP A 75 -24.04 6.42 1.59
CA ASP A 75 -24.40 7.61 2.36
C ASP A 75 -23.29 7.86 3.38
N GLY A 76 -22.62 9.00 3.27
CA GLY A 76 -21.57 9.37 4.22
C GLY A 76 -20.61 10.39 3.65
N GLU A 77 -19.65 10.73 4.47
CA GLU A 77 -18.57 11.65 4.16
C GLU A 77 -17.26 10.99 4.57
N MET A 78 -16.16 11.48 4.01
CA MET A 78 -14.81 11.05 4.35
C MET A 78 -13.91 12.26 4.56
N LEU A 79 -12.91 12.08 5.42
CA LEU A 79 -11.81 13.01 5.57
C LEU A 79 -10.61 12.35 4.91
N VAL A 80 -10.04 13.04 3.93
CA VAL A 80 -8.84 12.61 3.23
C VAL A 80 -7.71 13.52 3.67
N TRP A 81 -6.61 12.90 4.07
CA TRP A 81 -5.35 13.55 4.38
C TRP A 81 -4.30 13.10 3.37
N ILE A 82 -3.93 14.01 2.48
CA ILE A 82 -2.95 13.84 1.42
C ILE A 82 -1.60 14.36 1.92
N ILE A 83 -0.53 13.61 1.69
CA ILE A 83 0.83 13.87 2.15
C ILE A 83 1.73 13.85 0.92
N ASP A 84 2.48 14.93 0.74
CA ASP A 84 3.40 15.18 -0.37
C ASP A 84 4.79 14.63 -0.02
N ASP A 85 5.22 13.52 -0.64
CA ASP A 85 6.47 12.86 -0.26
C ASP A 85 7.68 13.41 -1.05
N ASP A 86 7.48 14.04 -2.21
CA ASP A 86 8.55 14.51 -3.10
C ASP A 86 8.67 16.05 -3.19
N GLY A 87 7.62 16.78 -2.80
CA GLY A 87 7.57 18.22 -2.65
C GLY A 87 7.04 18.99 -3.85
N ASP A 88 6.32 18.36 -4.79
CA ASP A 88 5.88 18.99 -6.03
C ASP A 88 4.36 19.27 -6.16
N MET A 89 3.56 18.81 -5.20
CA MET A 89 2.12 19.02 -5.13
C MET A 89 1.70 20.52 -5.22
N ASP A 90 0.68 20.84 -6.02
CA ASP A 90 0.14 22.21 -6.14
C ASP A 90 -0.84 22.55 -5.00
N PRO A 91 -0.57 23.59 -4.17
CA PRO A 91 -1.42 23.93 -3.03
C PRO A 91 -2.79 24.49 -3.43
N ASN A 92 -3.01 24.76 -4.72
CA ASN A 92 -4.29 25.19 -5.27
C ASN A 92 -5.07 24.03 -5.90
N HIS A 93 -4.47 22.84 -6.00
CA HIS A 93 -5.10 21.64 -6.51
C HIS A 93 -5.28 20.63 -5.36
N PRO A 94 -6.47 20.59 -4.71
CA PRO A 94 -6.66 19.83 -3.48
C PRO A 94 -6.70 18.31 -3.68
N GLU A 95 -6.47 17.82 -4.89
CA GLU A 95 -6.55 16.39 -5.21
C GLU A 95 -5.26 15.63 -4.95
N GLY A 96 -4.11 16.31 -4.76
CA GLY A 96 -2.81 15.66 -4.86
C GLY A 96 -2.44 15.35 -6.31
N ASP A 97 -1.36 14.61 -6.48
CA ASP A 97 -0.93 13.89 -7.68
C ASP A 97 -0.79 12.38 -7.37
N GLU A 98 -0.43 11.59 -8.37
CA GLU A 98 -0.48 10.12 -8.32
C GLU A 98 0.89 9.49 -8.66
N ASP A 99 1.99 10.17 -8.34
CA ASP A 99 3.36 9.71 -8.58
C ASP A 99 4.25 9.70 -7.31
N SER A 100 3.93 10.46 -6.26
CA SER A 100 4.66 10.39 -4.97
C SER A 100 3.83 10.87 -3.77
N ASP A 101 2.53 10.65 -3.82
CA ASP A 101 1.59 11.13 -2.80
C ASP A 101 0.95 9.99 -2.00
N CYS A 102 0.86 10.20 -0.68
CA CYS A 102 0.19 9.30 0.25
C CYS A 102 -1.18 9.85 0.69
N TYR A 103 -2.23 9.07 0.49
CA TYR A 103 -3.62 9.38 0.83
C TYR A 103 -4.08 8.55 2.02
N VAL A 104 -4.36 9.21 3.16
CA VAL A 104 -4.91 8.59 4.36
C VAL A 104 -6.38 8.96 4.52
N VAL A 105 -7.25 7.95 4.67
CA VAL A 105 -8.71 8.14 4.60
C VAL A 105 -9.41 7.63 5.84
N ASP A 106 -10.29 8.48 6.37
CA ASP A 106 -11.18 8.22 7.51
C ASP A 106 -12.64 8.34 7.03
N TYR A 107 -13.32 7.20 6.95
CA TYR A 107 -14.72 7.11 6.56
C TYR A 107 -15.62 7.38 7.76
N GLY A 108 -16.49 8.39 7.65
CA GLY A 108 -17.32 8.85 8.77
C GLY A 108 -16.55 9.69 9.81
N PRO A 109 -15.76 10.70 9.37
CA PRO A 109 -14.63 11.32 10.04
C PRO A 109 -14.61 11.29 11.58
N ASP A 110 -14.18 10.17 12.13
CA ASP A 110 -14.15 9.89 13.58
C ASP A 110 -12.72 9.74 14.14
N GLY A 111 -11.73 9.87 13.26
CA GLY A 111 -10.31 9.82 13.54
C GLY A 111 -9.70 8.42 13.43
N VAL A 112 -10.50 7.40 13.11
CA VAL A 112 -10.05 6.05 12.78
C VAL A 112 -9.70 6.00 11.30
N VAL A 113 -8.52 5.50 10.95
CA VAL A 113 -8.18 5.31 9.53
C VAL A 113 -8.81 4.02 9.00
N ASP A 114 -9.36 4.08 7.79
CA ASP A 114 -9.95 2.97 7.05
C ASP A 114 -9.12 2.53 5.85
N ARG A 115 -8.55 3.49 5.12
CA ARG A 115 -7.73 3.25 3.93
C ARG A 115 -6.47 4.10 3.98
N MET A 116 -5.43 3.57 3.35
CA MET A 116 -4.29 4.36 2.92
C MET A 116 -3.92 3.89 1.52
N VAL A 117 -3.70 4.85 0.63
CA VAL A 117 -3.24 4.63 -0.74
C VAL A 117 -1.93 5.39 -0.90
N ASP A 118 -0.92 4.73 -1.45
CA ASP A 118 0.42 5.30 -1.62
C ASP A 118 0.84 5.10 -3.06
N TYR A 119 1.28 6.16 -3.72
CA TYR A 119 1.91 6.10 -5.04
C TYR A 119 3.41 6.30 -4.84
N ILE A 120 4.20 5.41 -5.44
CA ILE A 120 5.65 5.34 -5.22
C ILE A 120 6.33 5.40 -6.58
N ASP A 121 7.08 6.47 -6.81
CA ASP A 121 8.02 6.64 -7.93
C ASP A 121 9.44 6.42 -7.40
N GLU A 122 10.01 5.23 -7.64
CA GLU A 122 11.33 4.85 -7.16
C GLU A 122 12.46 5.54 -7.95
N ASP A 123 12.24 5.84 -9.24
CA ASP A 123 13.27 6.33 -10.15
C ASP A 123 13.23 7.85 -10.42
N ARG A 124 12.15 8.51 -9.98
CA ARG A 124 11.88 9.95 -9.96
C ARG A 124 11.62 10.54 -11.34
N ASP A 125 10.86 9.84 -12.17
CA ASP A 125 10.48 10.29 -13.49
C ASP A 125 9.05 10.88 -13.57
N GLN A 126 8.36 10.99 -12.43
CA GLN A 126 6.98 11.47 -12.29
C GLN A 126 5.94 10.48 -12.85
N VAL A 127 6.28 9.19 -12.82
CA VAL A 127 5.39 8.07 -13.13
C VAL A 127 5.47 7.11 -11.94
N PRO A 128 4.33 6.69 -11.35
CA PRO A 128 4.40 5.73 -10.25
C PRO A 128 4.89 4.37 -10.75
N ASP A 129 5.84 3.75 -10.03
CA ASP A 129 6.29 2.38 -10.25
C ASP A 129 5.46 1.38 -9.43
N GLU A 130 5.05 1.78 -8.23
CA GLU A 130 4.29 0.95 -7.30
C GLU A 130 3.12 1.73 -6.69
N MET A 131 2.02 1.02 -6.47
CA MET A 131 0.87 1.51 -5.73
C MET A 131 0.59 0.59 -4.54
N GLU A 132 0.64 1.15 -3.34
CA GLU A 132 0.18 0.46 -2.15
C GLU A 132 -1.26 0.83 -1.81
N HIS A 133 -2.06 -0.16 -1.45
CA HIS A 133 -3.42 0.03 -0.98
C HIS A 133 -3.64 -0.74 0.32
N ARG A 134 -3.55 -0.04 1.43
CA ARG A 134 -3.63 -0.56 2.80
C ARG A 134 -5.05 -0.48 3.34
N TYR A 135 -5.46 -1.58 3.99
CA TYR A 135 -6.82 -1.75 4.52
C TYR A 135 -6.78 -1.88 6.04
N TYR A 136 -7.45 -0.95 6.69
CA TYR A 136 -7.65 -0.94 8.13
C TYR A 136 -9.06 -1.43 8.47
N VAL A 137 -9.19 -2.08 9.63
CA VAL A 137 -10.50 -2.44 10.21
C VAL A 137 -10.45 -2.06 11.67
N ASP A 138 -11.34 -1.13 12.06
CA ASP A 138 -11.34 -0.49 13.38
C ASP A 138 -10.00 0.19 13.70
N GLY A 139 -9.34 0.74 12.67
CA GLY A 139 -8.03 1.40 12.78
C GLY A 139 -6.83 0.46 12.83
N GLU A 140 -7.04 -0.86 12.84
CA GLU A 140 -5.97 -1.87 12.77
C GLU A 140 -5.65 -2.26 11.33
N LEU A 141 -4.39 -2.09 10.90
CA LEU A 141 -3.92 -2.54 9.60
C LEU A 141 -4.07 -4.06 9.47
N ARG A 142 -4.84 -4.50 8.48
CA ARG A 142 -5.13 -5.92 8.26
C ARG A 142 -4.32 -6.50 7.11
N ARG A 143 -4.31 -5.78 5.99
CA ARG A 143 -3.74 -6.24 4.73
C ARG A 143 -3.40 -5.05 3.85
N ALA A 144 -2.64 -5.32 2.81
CA ALA A 144 -2.49 -4.41 1.70
C ALA A 144 -2.55 -5.18 0.38
N TRP A 145 -3.00 -4.49 -0.66
CA TRP A 145 -2.66 -4.81 -2.04
C TRP A 145 -1.49 -3.95 -2.47
N PHE A 146 -0.64 -4.52 -3.30
CA PHE A 146 0.49 -3.85 -3.94
C PHE A 146 0.32 -4.09 -5.43
N GLY A 147 0.40 -3.03 -6.23
CA GLY A 147 0.45 -3.07 -7.68
C GLY A 147 1.81 -2.58 -8.13
N MET A 148 2.41 -3.23 -9.10
CA MET A 148 3.66 -2.84 -9.73
C MET A 148 3.40 -2.65 -11.22
N ASP A 149 3.70 -1.46 -11.70
CA ASP A 149 3.78 -1.16 -13.13
C ASP A 149 5.14 -1.64 -13.64
N LEU A 150 5.15 -2.56 -14.59
CA LEU A 150 6.38 -3.10 -15.16
C LEU A 150 6.62 -2.62 -16.60
N ASP A 151 5.65 -1.95 -17.22
CA ASP A 151 5.76 -1.38 -18.56
C ASP A 151 6.04 0.13 -18.56
N GLY A 152 5.78 0.80 -17.43
CA GLY A 152 6.10 2.20 -17.18
C GLY A 152 5.10 3.18 -17.80
N ASP A 153 3.85 2.78 -17.97
CA ASP A 153 2.79 3.65 -18.49
C ASP A 153 2.05 4.47 -17.40
N GLY A 154 2.30 4.15 -16.12
CA GLY A 154 1.75 4.82 -14.95
C GLY A 154 0.29 4.49 -14.65
N HIS A 155 -0.33 3.53 -15.34
CA HIS A 155 -1.71 3.15 -15.11
C HIS A 155 -1.87 2.27 -13.87
N MET A 156 -1.99 2.93 -12.72
CA MET A 156 -2.26 2.25 -11.46
C MET A 156 -3.74 1.84 -11.28
N TRP A 157 -4.05 1.19 -10.16
CA TRP A 157 -5.40 0.69 -9.92
C TRP A 157 -6.44 1.80 -9.86
N HIS A 158 -7.48 1.69 -10.70
CA HIS A 158 -8.66 2.53 -10.57
C HIS A 158 -9.39 2.33 -9.22
N LEU A 159 -9.40 3.40 -8.41
CA LEU A 159 -10.10 3.44 -7.13
C LEU A 159 -11.38 4.28 -7.20
N ILE A 160 -12.31 3.99 -6.30
CA ILE A 160 -13.45 4.87 -5.97
C ILE A 160 -13.50 4.98 -4.46
N ASP A 161 -13.63 6.19 -3.94
CA ASP A 161 -13.55 6.48 -2.50
C ASP A 161 -12.27 5.91 -1.87
N TYR A 162 -11.15 5.86 -2.63
CA TYR A 162 -9.90 5.24 -2.20
C TYR A 162 -10.03 3.74 -1.88
N ASP A 163 -11.02 3.06 -2.46
CA ASP A 163 -11.21 1.61 -2.37
C ASP A 163 -11.26 0.98 -3.77
N TYR A 164 -10.86 -0.28 -3.87
CA TYR A 164 -10.92 -1.03 -5.11
C TYR A 164 -12.38 -1.41 -5.43
N LYS A 165 -12.81 -1.10 -6.65
CA LYS A 165 -14.21 -1.29 -7.08
C LYS A 165 -14.59 -2.74 -7.36
N GLY A 166 -13.62 -3.65 -7.46
CA GLY A 166 -13.88 -5.02 -7.92
C GLY A 166 -14.07 -5.14 -9.44
N ASP A 167 -13.78 -4.07 -10.17
CA ASP A 167 -13.78 -4.06 -11.64
C ASP A 167 -12.34 -3.99 -12.13
N PHE A 168 -11.71 -5.16 -12.24
CA PHE A 168 -10.28 -5.26 -12.54
C PHE A 168 -9.94 -4.74 -13.94
N PHE A 169 -10.91 -4.65 -14.86
CA PHE A 169 -10.68 -4.11 -16.20
C PHE A 169 -10.39 -2.61 -16.23
N LEU A 170 -10.65 -1.91 -15.13
CA LEU A 170 -10.30 -0.51 -14.94
C LEU A 170 -8.93 -0.34 -14.25
N SER A 171 -8.34 -1.41 -13.70
CA SER A 171 -7.16 -1.38 -12.83
C SER A 171 -5.94 -1.99 -13.51
N ASP A 172 -5.74 -1.58 -14.76
CA ASP A 172 -4.71 -2.02 -15.69
C ASP A 172 -4.29 -3.50 -15.63
N PRO A 173 -5.17 -4.42 -16.07
CA PRO A 173 -4.83 -5.82 -16.22
C PRO A 173 -4.10 -6.11 -17.54
N TYR A 174 -3.65 -5.08 -18.26
CA TYR A 174 -3.11 -5.20 -19.60
C TYR A 174 -1.58 -5.12 -19.56
N ASP A 175 -0.96 -5.41 -20.70
CA ASP A 175 0.49 -5.35 -20.88
C ASP A 175 1.28 -6.09 -19.77
N ASP A 176 2.32 -5.47 -19.19
CA ASP A 176 3.23 -6.07 -18.21
C ASP A 176 2.98 -5.46 -16.81
N ASN A 177 2.27 -6.20 -15.96
CA ASN A 177 1.83 -5.72 -14.64
C ASN A 177 1.92 -6.82 -13.58
N MET A 178 2.07 -6.44 -12.30
CA MET A 178 2.00 -7.42 -11.20
C MET A 178 1.25 -6.88 -10.00
N ILE A 179 0.36 -7.71 -9.43
CA ILE A 179 -0.31 -7.41 -8.18
C ILE A 179 -0.06 -8.50 -7.14
N TYR A 180 -0.06 -8.13 -5.87
CA TYR A 180 0.01 -9.09 -4.78
C TYR A 180 -0.65 -8.58 -3.50
N MET A 181 -1.23 -9.48 -2.72
CA MET A 181 -1.81 -9.17 -1.41
C MET A 181 -0.90 -9.69 -0.31
N ASN A 182 -0.66 -8.85 0.70
CA ASN A 182 -0.05 -9.29 1.95
C ASN A 182 -0.96 -9.05 3.15
N LYS A 183 -0.85 -9.94 4.14
CA LYS A 183 -1.37 -9.75 5.49
C LYS A 183 -0.34 -9.01 6.33
N TYR A 184 -0.78 -8.06 7.14
CA TYR A 184 0.09 -7.43 8.13
C TYR A 184 0.23 -8.31 9.38
N ASN A 185 1.48 -8.51 9.84
CA ASN A 185 1.78 -9.12 11.13
C ASN A 185 2.14 -8.02 12.15
N PRO A 186 1.23 -7.66 13.06
CA PRO A 186 1.45 -6.58 14.01
C PRO A 186 2.49 -6.89 15.09
N ASN A 187 2.81 -8.17 15.31
CA ASN A 187 3.78 -8.57 16.34
C ASN A 187 5.23 -8.47 15.84
N ALA A 188 5.43 -8.58 14.53
CA ALA A 188 6.74 -8.57 13.90
C ALA A 188 6.97 -7.38 12.97
N ASN A 189 5.98 -6.48 12.86
CA ASN A 189 5.97 -5.33 11.95
C ASN A 189 6.40 -5.69 10.52
N LYS A 190 5.72 -6.67 9.93
CA LYS A 190 6.07 -7.16 8.58
C LYS A 190 4.86 -7.64 7.80
N TRP A 191 5.01 -7.61 6.48
CA TRP A 191 4.10 -8.22 5.53
C TRP A 191 4.32 -9.71 5.38
N LEU A 192 3.23 -10.46 5.19
CA LEU A 192 3.24 -11.90 4.93
C LEU A 192 2.35 -12.19 3.70
N PRO A 193 2.80 -13.03 2.75
CA PRO A 193 2.02 -13.35 1.56
C PRO A 193 0.70 -14.06 1.93
N ILE A 194 -0.39 -13.67 1.29
CA ILE A 194 -1.71 -14.28 1.46
C ILE A 194 -2.54 -14.10 0.18
N SER A 195 -3.55 -14.94 -0.03
CA SER A 195 -4.47 -14.77 -1.17
C SER A 195 -3.72 -14.86 -2.50
N GLU A 196 -3.77 -13.82 -3.33
CA GLU A 196 -3.12 -13.70 -4.63
C GLU A 196 -1.74 -13.06 -4.43
N CYS A 197 -0.66 -13.84 -4.56
CA CYS A 197 0.68 -13.34 -4.27
C CYS A 197 1.76 -14.21 -4.95
N PRO A 198 2.23 -13.85 -6.17
CA PRO A 198 1.75 -12.77 -7.05
C PRO A 198 0.65 -13.20 -8.03
N PHE A 199 0.00 -12.22 -8.65
CA PHE A 199 -0.79 -12.33 -9.88
C PHE A 199 -0.16 -11.37 -10.91
N ALA A 200 0.52 -11.94 -11.90
CA ALA A 200 1.31 -11.23 -12.89
C ALA A 200 0.74 -11.42 -14.30
N PHE A 201 0.88 -10.37 -15.11
CA PHE A 201 0.40 -10.22 -16.48
C PHE A 201 1.61 -9.97 -17.37
N PHE A 202 1.62 -10.57 -18.56
CA PHE A 202 2.71 -10.44 -19.50
C PHE A 202 2.19 -10.28 -20.93
N ASP A 203 2.56 -9.22 -21.63
CA ASP A 203 2.38 -9.04 -23.07
C ASP A 203 3.69 -9.35 -23.80
N LEU A 204 3.73 -10.52 -24.44
CA LEU A 204 4.94 -11.02 -25.07
C LEU A 204 5.14 -10.47 -26.48
N ASN A 205 4.13 -9.80 -27.02
CA ASN A 205 4.09 -9.35 -28.40
C ASN A 205 3.94 -7.81 -28.53
N ASN A 206 3.73 -7.12 -27.41
CA ASN A 206 3.61 -5.68 -27.25
C ASN A 206 2.46 -5.09 -28.09
N ASP A 207 1.29 -5.76 -28.07
CA ASP A 207 0.05 -5.26 -28.68
C ASP A 207 -0.90 -4.58 -27.69
N GLY A 208 -0.45 -4.39 -26.44
CA GLY A 208 -1.19 -3.76 -25.34
C GLY A 208 -2.20 -4.72 -24.71
N ALA A 209 -1.96 -6.03 -24.80
CA ALA A 209 -2.83 -7.06 -24.25
C ALA A 209 -2.01 -8.22 -23.69
N SER A 210 -2.27 -8.58 -22.43
CA SER A 210 -1.51 -9.66 -21.80
C SER A 210 -1.77 -11.01 -22.47
N ASP A 211 -0.70 -11.63 -22.98
CA ASP A 211 -0.65 -12.95 -23.59
C ASP A 211 -0.67 -14.08 -22.56
N ARG A 212 -0.05 -13.82 -21.40
CA ARG A 212 0.10 -14.81 -20.34
C ARG A 212 -0.19 -14.21 -18.99
N VAL A 213 -0.80 -15.03 -18.16
CA VAL A 213 -1.11 -14.71 -16.77
C VAL A 213 -0.48 -15.77 -15.89
N ALA A 214 0.13 -15.37 -14.78
CA ALA A 214 0.57 -16.29 -13.75
C ALA A 214 0.01 -15.84 -12.40
N ARG A 215 -0.84 -16.69 -11.80
CA ARG A 215 -1.43 -16.42 -10.48
C ARG A 215 -1.06 -17.49 -9.49
N PHE A 216 -0.44 -17.07 -8.39
CA PHE A 216 -0.06 -17.89 -7.26
C PHE A 216 -1.02 -17.65 -6.09
N SER A 217 -1.50 -18.74 -5.49
CA SER A 217 -2.31 -18.67 -4.27
C SER A 217 -1.49 -19.02 -3.04
N ALA A 218 -1.41 -18.09 -2.09
CA ALA A 218 -0.68 -18.23 -0.82
C ALA A 218 -1.64 -18.53 0.34
N ALA A 219 -1.31 -19.57 1.13
CA ALA A 219 -2.05 -19.93 2.33
C ALA A 219 -1.15 -20.64 3.36
N PRO A 220 -1.56 -20.75 4.63
CA PRO A 220 -0.86 -21.56 5.63
C PRO A 220 -0.63 -22.99 5.15
N ILE A 221 0.53 -23.57 5.44
CA ILE A 221 0.83 -24.99 5.13
C ILE A 221 -0.14 -25.94 5.88
N SER A 222 -0.70 -25.49 7.01
CA SER A 222 -1.70 -26.25 7.78
C SER A 222 -3.09 -26.27 7.17
N PHE A 223 -3.29 -25.59 6.04
CA PHE A 223 -4.54 -25.54 5.32
C PHE A 223 -5.04 -26.93 4.87
N SER A 224 -6.37 -27.09 4.77
CA SER A 224 -7.04 -28.29 4.26
C SER A 224 -7.99 -27.94 3.11
N GLU A 225 -7.69 -28.42 1.91
CA GLU A 225 -8.55 -28.24 0.73
C GLU A 225 -9.91 -28.93 0.86
N THR A 226 -10.03 -29.92 1.75
CA THR A 226 -11.29 -30.62 2.00
C THR A 226 -12.22 -29.78 2.89
N ASP A 227 -11.66 -29.15 3.92
CA ASP A 227 -12.44 -28.40 4.90
C ASP A 227 -12.68 -26.95 4.46
N ASP A 228 -11.83 -26.44 3.57
CA ASP A 228 -11.80 -25.03 3.20
C ASP A 228 -11.30 -24.83 1.76
N PRO A 229 -11.95 -25.38 0.72
CA PRO A 229 -11.41 -25.45 -0.65
C PRO A 229 -11.01 -24.10 -1.29
N ASP A 230 -11.35 -22.96 -0.69
CA ASP A 230 -11.12 -21.63 -1.21
C ASP A 230 -10.46 -20.66 -0.20
N TYR A 231 -9.41 -21.12 0.49
CA TYR A 231 -8.73 -20.30 1.52
C TYR A 231 -8.33 -18.92 1.02
N ALA A 232 -7.70 -18.87 -0.15
CA ALA A 232 -7.12 -17.67 -0.73
C ALA A 232 -8.17 -16.57 -0.97
N ASN A 233 -9.39 -16.92 -1.40
CA ASN A 233 -10.41 -15.92 -1.74
C ASN A 233 -11.33 -15.53 -0.56
N SER A 234 -11.08 -16.03 0.65
CA SER A 234 -11.93 -15.76 1.81
C SER A 234 -11.68 -14.36 2.42
N GLN A 235 -12.57 -13.42 2.11
CA GLN A 235 -12.56 -12.05 2.63
C GLN A 235 -12.48 -11.96 4.16
N LYS A 236 -13.21 -12.83 4.86
CA LYS A 236 -13.18 -12.92 6.32
C LYS A 236 -11.77 -13.15 6.89
N ARG A 237 -10.87 -13.79 6.15
CA ARG A 237 -9.50 -14.10 6.63
C ARG A 237 -8.55 -12.93 6.40
N TYR A 238 -8.52 -12.41 5.18
CA TYR A 238 -7.62 -11.31 4.89
C TYR A 238 -8.09 -9.97 5.50
N GLN A 239 -9.39 -9.78 5.78
CA GLN A 239 -9.89 -8.67 6.61
C GLN A 239 -9.92 -8.97 8.12
N GLY A 240 -9.90 -10.23 8.53
CA GLY A 240 -9.93 -10.63 9.94
C GLY A 240 -8.66 -10.26 10.71
N PRO A 241 -8.54 -10.66 11.99
CA PRO A 241 -7.31 -10.47 12.75
C PRO A 241 -6.13 -11.26 12.16
N TYR A 242 -4.93 -10.99 12.68
CA TYR A 242 -3.75 -11.81 12.40
C TYR A 242 -3.90 -13.21 13.03
N TYR A 243 -3.56 -14.24 12.27
CA TYR A 243 -3.53 -15.64 12.73
C TYR A 243 -2.10 -16.18 12.68
N LYS A 244 -1.67 -16.84 13.76
CA LYS A 244 -0.29 -17.36 13.88
C LYS A 244 0.09 -18.40 12.81
N GLU A 245 -0.89 -19.11 12.26
CA GLU A 245 -0.68 -20.05 11.15
C GLU A 245 -0.08 -19.39 9.90
N LEU A 246 -0.27 -18.08 9.72
CA LEU A 246 0.32 -17.30 8.64
C LEU A 246 1.86 -17.15 8.76
N GLU A 247 2.48 -17.59 9.87
CA GLU A 247 3.94 -17.63 9.99
C GLU A 247 4.57 -18.72 9.10
N ASN A 248 3.77 -19.68 8.62
CA ASN A 248 4.21 -20.77 7.79
C ASN A 248 3.33 -20.86 6.53
N ILE A 249 3.61 -20.00 5.55
CA ILE A 249 2.90 -19.95 4.26
C ILE A 249 3.53 -20.91 3.25
N GLY A 250 2.67 -21.52 2.43
CA GLY A 250 3.05 -22.25 1.22
C GLY A 250 2.27 -21.74 0.01
N VAL A 251 2.78 -22.08 -1.18
CA VAL A 251 2.08 -21.88 -2.46
C VAL A 251 1.19 -23.08 -2.72
N MET A 252 -0.10 -22.84 -2.96
CA MET A 252 -1.10 -23.90 -3.11
C MET A 252 -1.54 -24.16 -4.54
N ASN A 253 -1.61 -23.12 -5.36
CA ASN A 253 -2.15 -23.20 -6.71
C ASN A 253 -1.39 -22.24 -7.62
N ILE A 254 -1.10 -22.70 -8.83
CA ILE A 254 -0.58 -21.89 -9.93
C ILE A 254 -1.59 -21.99 -11.06
N ARG A 255 -2.16 -20.85 -11.46
CA ARG A 255 -3.03 -20.74 -12.63
C ARG A 255 -2.28 -20.02 -13.74
N TYR A 256 -2.39 -20.57 -14.95
CA TYR A 256 -1.85 -20.03 -16.20
C TYR A 256 -2.98 -19.76 -17.18
#